data_AF-A0A7S0TSA9-F1
#
_entry.id   AF-A0A7S0TSA9-F1
#
_cell.length_a   1.000
_cell.length_b   1.000
_cell.length_c   1.000
_cell.angle_alpha   90.00
_cell.angle_beta   90.00
_cell.angle_gamma   90.00
#
_symmetry.space_group_name_H-M   'P 1'
#
loop_
_entity.id
_entity.type
_entity.pdbx_description
1 polymer ?
#
loop_
_entity_poly.entity_id
_entity_poly.type
_entity_poly.pdbx_seq_one_letter_code
_entity_poly.pdbx_strand_id
1 'polypeptide(L)'
;MVRDAGLLDKLLTMTEVDLIFTRVKTSSSQRRIAYAQFLEALGHVAVRKAQPAAVVVDKLVSAGGPQFYGTIAEANKFHDDKSLYTGMHAPEEDREE
;
A
#
# COMPACT_ATOMS: atom_id res chain seq x y z
N MET A 1 6.82 -6.96 2.99
CA MET A 1 7.67 -5.74 3.12
C MET A 1 8.02 -5.36 4.56
N VAL A 2 7.42 -4.38 5.27
CA VAL A 2 8.01 -3.88 6.56
C VAL A 2 8.13 -4.93 7.67
N ARG A 3 7.10 -5.78 7.85
CA ARG A 3 7.14 -6.95 8.75
C ARG A 3 8.15 -8.02 8.32
N ASP A 4 8.33 -8.13 7.01
CA ASP A 4 9.09 -9.15 6.29
C ASP A 4 10.61 -8.87 6.39
N ALA A 5 10.98 -7.61 6.19
CA ALA A 5 12.36 -7.12 6.26
C ALA A 5 12.89 -6.92 7.69
N GLY A 6 12.25 -7.52 8.70
CA GLY A 6 12.64 -7.37 10.11
C GLY A 6 12.70 -5.93 10.61
N LEU A 7 12.00 -4.99 9.96
CA LEU A 7 12.10 -3.56 10.28
C LEU A 7 11.24 -3.15 11.48
N LEU A 8 10.27 -3.97 11.88
CA LEU A 8 9.44 -3.72 13.06
C LEU A 8 10.26 -3.76 14.35
N ASP A 9 9.86 -2.92 15.31
CA ASP A 9 10.57 -2.66 16.56
C ASP A 9 9.58 -2.03 17.57
N LYS A 10 10.00 -1.81 18.82
CA LYS A 10 9.22 -1.07 19.83
C LYS A 10 8.90 0.36 19.41
N LEU A 11 9.76 1.01 18.61
CA LEU A 11 9.55 2.36 18.05
C LEU A 11 8.81 2.32 16.70
N LEU A 12 9.02 1.27 15.89
CA LEU A 12 8.31 1.06 14.62
C LEU A 12 7.32 -0.12 14.75
N THR A 13 6.19 0.16 15.38
CA THR A 13 5.08 -0.80 15.49
C THR A 13 4.27 -0.89 14.18
N MET A 14 3.42 -1.90 14.04
CA MET A 14 2.50 -1.99 12.89
C MET A 14 1.57 -0.78 12.78
N THR A 15 1.14 -0.21 13.91
CA THR A 15 0.33 1.02 13.97
C THR A 15 1.10 2.24 13.47
N GLU A 16 2.38 2.37 13.82
CA GLU A 16 3.25 3.44 13.32
C GLU A 16 3.47 3.35 11.80
N VAL A 17 3.57 2.13 11.26
CA VAL A 17 3.65 1.91 9.81
C VAL A 17 2.36 2.34 9.10
N ASP A 18 1.19 2.06 9.66
CA ASP A 18 -0.10 2.51 9.12
C ASP A 18 -0.26 4.04 9.20
N LEU A 19 0.16 4.66 10.30
CA LEU A 19 0.19 6.12 10.45
C LEU A 19 1.14 6.80 9.44
N ILE A 20 2.29 6.18 9.13
CA ILE A 20 3.20 6.65 8.08
C ILE A 20 2.55 6.50 6.69
N PHE A 21 1.95 5.34 6.38
CA PHE A 21 1.21 5.12 5.14
C PHE A 21 0.07 6.13 4.96
N THR A 22 -0.65 6.42 6.04
CA THR A 22 -1.76 7.37 6.06
C THR A 22 -1.32 8.83 5.94
N ARG A 23 -0.06 9.16 6.26
CA ARG A 23 0.54 10.48 6.01
C ARG A 23 0.99 10.69 4.56
N VAL A 24 1.61 9.68 3.93
CA VAL A 24 2.18 9.83 2.57
C VAL A 24 1.14 9.66 1.44
N LYS A 25 -0.02 9.05 1.71
CA LYS A 25 -1.11 8.97 0.70
C LYS A 25 -1.75 10.35 0.51
N THR A 26 -1.89 10.80 -0.74
CA THR A 26 -2.40 12.14 -1.06
C THR A 26 -3.92 12.26 -0.96
N SER A 27 -4.63 11.14 -0.80
CA SER A 27 -6.06 11.14 -0.49
C SER A 27 -6.43 9.97 0.43
N SER A 28 -7.31 10.21 1.39
CA SER A 28 -7.78 9.22 2.37
C SER A 28 -8.29 7.93 1.73
N SER A 29 -8.92 8.03 0.55
CA SER A 29 -9.52 6.93 -0.21
C SER A 29 -8.50 6.10 -1.01
N GLN A 30 -7.25 6.54 -1.14
CA GLN A 30 -6.22 5.78 -1.85
C GLN A 30 -5.79 4.55 -1.02
N ARG A 31 -5.94 3.36 -1.63
CA ARG A 31 -5.51 2.06 -1.09
C ARG A 31 -4.09 1.65 -1.52
N ARG A 32 -3.38 2.53 -2.24
CA ARG A 32 -2.04 2.32 -2.82
C ARG A 32 -1.27 3.64 -2.80
N ILE A 33 0.05 3.55 -2.77
CA ILE A 33 0.98 4.68 -2.88
C ILE A 33 1.92 4.46 -4.08
N ALA A 34 2.35 5.54 -4.71
CA ALA A 34 3.33 5.53 -5.79
C ALA A 34 4.78 5.41 -5.26
N TYR A 35 5.74 5.13 -6.14
CA TYR A 35 7.15 4.96 -5.75
C TYR A 35 7.74 6.19 -5.03
N ALA A 36 7.37 7.41 -5.44
CA ALA A 36 7.81 8.64 -4.76
C ALA A 36 7.31 8.72 -3.30
N GLN A 37 6.01 8.46 -3.08
CA GLN A 37 5.41 8.39 -1.74
C GLN A 37 6.01 7.25 -0.89
N PHE A 38 6.45 6.16 -1.53
CA PHE A 38 7.16 5.08 -0.86
C PHE A 38 8.57 5.50 -0.40
N LEU A 39 9.32 6.27 -1.21
CA LEU A 39 10.60 6.85 -0.78
C LEU A 39 10.42 7.84 0.39
N GLU A 40 9.37 8.66 0.37
CA GLU A 40 8.99 9.54 1.48
C GLU A 40 8.65 8.76 2.76
N ALA A 41 7.88 7.66 2.63
CA ALA A 41 7.57 6.76 3.74
C ALA A 41 8.84 6.13 4.35
N LEU A 42 9.82 5.74 3.52
CA LEU A 42 11.11 5.25 4.01
C LEU A 42 11.89 6.33 4.79
N GLY A 43 11.80 7.59 4.36
CA GLY A 43 12.32 8.74 5.12
C GLY A 43 11.68 8.85 6.51
N HIS A 44 10.35 8.76 6.59
CA HIS A 44 9.63 8.75 7.88
C HIS A 44 9.99 7.54 8.77
N VAL A 45 10.12 6.34 8.19
CA VAL A 45 10.57 5.13 8.91
C VAL A 45 12.00 5.30 9.45
N ALA A 46 12.89 5.89 8.66
CA ALA A 46 14.28 6.17 9.04
C ALA A 46 14.35 7.13 10.24
N VAL A 47 13.63 8.25 10.18
CA VAL A 47 13.48 9.20 11.29
C VAL A 47 12.90 8.50 12.53
N ARG A 48 11.84 7.68 12.38
CA ARG A 48 11.18 7.02 13.51
C ARG A 48 12.06 5.96 14.20
N LYS A 49 12.97 5.32 13.48
CA LYS A 49 13.99 4.40 14.04
C LYS A 49 15.32 5.07 14.42
N ALA A 50 15.44 6.40 14.27
CA ALA A 50 16.70 7.14 14.41
C ALA A 50 17.89 6.52 13.64
N GLN A 51 17.62 5.95 12.46
CA GLN A 51 18.63 5.38 11.56
C GLN A 51 18.71 6.18 10.26
N PRO A 52 19.89 6.31 9.61
CA PRO A 52 19.96 6.93 8.28
C PRO A 52 19.19 6.08 7.25
N ALA A 53 18.48 6.74 6.33
CA ALA A 53 17.61 6.08 5.36
C ALA A 53 18.33 5.01 4.51
N ALA A 54 19.61 5.22 4.19
CA ALA A 54 20.45 4.24 3.51
C ALA A 54 20.50 2.88 4.24
N VAL A 55 20.60 2.86 5.57
CA VAL A 55 20.62 1.62 6.38
C VAL A 55 19.23 0.97 6.45
N VAL A 56 18.16 1.74 6.32
CA VAL A 56 16.79 1.18 6.22
C VAL A 56 16.57 0.54 4.85
N VAL A 57 17.04 1.19 3.77
CA VAL A 57 16.99 0.67 2.39
C VAL A 57 17.86 -0.59 2.25
N ASP A 58 19.10 -0.56 2.75
CA ASP A 58 20.04 -1.68 2.70
C ASP A 58 19.49 -2.95 3.37
N LYS A 59 18.90 -2.82 4.57
CA LYS A 59 18.17 -3.91 5.24
C LYS A 59 16.99 -4.43 4.41
N LEU A 60 16.29 -3.53 3.71
CA LEU A 60 15.15 -3.88 2.87
C LEU A 60 15.55 -4.62 1.59
N VAL A 61 16.67 -4.24 0.98
CA VAL A 61 17.25 -4.93 -0.19
C VAL A 61 17.81 -6.28 0.25
N SER A 62 18.54 -6.33 1.37
CA SER A 62 19.10 -7.56 1.95
C SER A 62 18.03 -8.58 2.37
N ALA A 63 16.82 -8.13 2.69
CA ALA A 63 15.65 -8.99 2.93
C ALA A 63 14.98 -9.56 1.66
N GLY A 64 15.53 -9.29 0.46
CA GLY A 64 14.92 -9.66 -0.82
C GLY A 64 13.80 -8.73 -1.27
N GLY A 65 13.69 -7.53 -0.68
CA GLY A 65 12.74 -6.50 -1.11
C GLY A 65 11.27 -6.79 -0.74
N PRO A 66 10.30 -6.24 -1.49
CA PRO A 66 8.88 -6.47 -1.25
C PRO A 66 8.44 -7.83 -1.82
N GLN A 67 8.70 -8.91 -1.09
CA GLN A 67 8.21 -10.24 -1.50
C GLN A 67 6.68 -10.27 -1.54
N PHE A 68 6.12 -10.51 -2.73
CA PHE A 68 4.68 -10.68 -2.92
C PHE A 68 4.31 -12.15 -2.69
N TYR A 69 4.16 -12.52 -1.42
CA TYR A 69 3.45 -13.74 -1.03
C TYR A 69 1.95 -13.55 -1.30
N GLY A 70 1.57 -13.63 -2.58
CA GLY A 70 0.17 -13.67 -2.97
C GLY A 70 -0.48 -14.93 -2.42
N THR A 71 -1.45 -14.78 -1.52
CA THR A 71 -2.37 -15.88 -1.17
C THR A 71 -3.09 -16.30 -2.45
N ILE A 72 -2.82 -17.52 -2.91
CA ILE A 72 -3.57 -18.14 -4.00
C ILE A 72 -5.00 -18.32 -3.48
N ALA A 73 -5.92 -17.49 -3.97
CA ALA A 73 -7.33 -17.59 -3.62
C ALA A 73 -7.90 -18.85 -4.29
N GLU A 74 -8.29 -19.84 -3.50
CA GLU A 74 -9.00 -21.02 -4.00
C GLU A 74 -10.32 -20.59 -4.67
N ALA A 75 -10.65 -21.22 -5.79
CA ALA A 75 -11.71 -20.79 -6.70
C ALA A 75 -13.13 -21.06 -6.14
N ASN A 76 -13.56 -20.21 -5.21
CA ASN A 76 -14.90 -20.28 -4.63
C ASN A 76 -15.99 -19.86 -5.64
N LYS A 77 -16.88 -20.82 -5.94
CA LYS A 77 -17.83 -20.83 -7.07
C LYS A 77 -18.91 -19.74 -7.08
N PHE A 78 -18.95 -18.85 -6.08
CA PHE A 78 -20.06 -17.91 -5.84
C PHE A 78 -19.78 -16.45 -6.23
N HIS A 79 -18.67 -16.16 -6.94
CA HIS A 79 -18.25 -14.78 -7.23
C HIS A 79 -17.92 -14.46 -8.71
N ASP A 80 -18.22 -15.33 -9.69
CA ASP A 80 -17.96 -15.05 -11.11
C ASP A 80 -19.21 -14.66 -11.93
N ASP A 81 -20.37 -14.48 -11.30
CA ASP A 81 -21.62 -14.13 -11.99
C ASP A 81 -21.68 -12.63 -12.34
N LYS A 82 -20.97 -12.26 -13.42
CA LYS A 82 -20.85 -10.91 -14.00
C LYS A 82 -22.12 -10.44 -14.75
N SER A 83 -23.30 -10.76 -14.21
CA SER A 83 -24.61 -10.53 -14.86
C SER A 83 -25.47 -9.43 -14.21
N LEU A 84 -25.30 -9.13 -12.92
CA LEU A 84 -26.18 -8.24 -12.15
C LEU A 84 -25.46 -7.02 -11.52
N TYR A 85 -24.97 -6.09 -12.35
CA TYR A 85 -24.52 -4.76 -11.90
C TYR A 85 -25.06 -3.60 -12.77
N THR A 86 -26.36 -3.63 -13.06
CA THR A 86 -27.09 -2.47 -13.59
C THR A 86 -27.41 -1.50 -12.45
N GLY A 87 -26.44 -0.72 -11.99
CA GLY A 87 -26.58 -0.08 -10.67
C GLY A 87 -25.64 1.05 -10.24
N MET A 88 -25.14 1.91 -11.14
CA MET A 88 -24.82 3.30 -10.77
C MET A 88 -24.64 4.26 -11.96
N HIS A 89 -25.27 5.43 -11.86
CA HIS A 89 -25.11 6.64 -12.68
C HIS A 89 -25.23 6.54 -14.21
N ALA A 90 -26.43 6.85 -14.70
CA ALA A 90 -26.55 7.78 -15.82
C ALA A 90 -26.09 9.18 -15.37
N PRO A 91 -25.46 9.94 -16.27
CA PRO A 91 -25.99 11.28 -16.53
C PRO A 91 -26.15 11.59 -18.02
N GLU A 92 -27.31 12.11 -18.35
CA GLU A 92 -27.61 12.98 -19.48
C GLU A 92 -27.25 14.44 -19.11
N GLU A 93 -27.09 15.40 -20.03
CA GLU A 93 -27.23 15.40 -21.49
C GLU A 93 -25.80 15.37 -22.13
N ASP A 94 -25.47 15.61 -23.41
CA ASP A 94 -26.10 16.22 -24.59
C ASP A 94 -25.74 15.47 -25.89
N ARG A 95 -26.41 15.79 -27.02
CA ARG A 95 -25.93 15.54 -28.39
C ARG A 95 -26.57 16.52 -29.38
N GLU A 96 -25.75 17.26 -30.13
CA GLU A 96 -26.18 18.08 -31.27
C GLU A 96 -26.35 17.27 -32.57
N GLU A 97 -27.11 17.85 -33.51
CA GLU A 97 -27.50 17.37 -34.86
C GLU A 97 -28.37 16.09 -34.94
#